data_AF-A0A0F9NDI5-F1
#
_entry.id   AF-A0A0F9NDI5-F1
#
_cell.length_a   1.000
_cell.length_b   1.000
_cell.length_c   1.000
_cell.angle_alpha   90.00
_cell.angle_beta   90.00
_cell.angle_gamma   90.00
#
_symmetry.space_group_name_H-M   'P 1'
#
loop_
_entity.id
_entity.type
_entity.pdbx_description
1 polymer ?
#
loop_
_entity_poly.entity_id
_entity_poly.type
_entity_poly.pdbx_seq_one_letter_code
_entity_poly.pdbx_strand_id
1 'polypeptide(L)'
;MNRKEYKDFEDRVEQFFEVEGITNLSSIDPEPEAYFSTRPCDCCQRHWHGDREDANGYNPATKEIYEYSVCSDCLYYAEYGRLNDMTMLELGEEGQSL
;
A
#
# COMPACT_ATOMS: atom_id res chain seq x y z
N MET A 1 -3.27 13.40 -4.04
CA MET A 1 -3.13 13.17 -2.57
C MET A 1 -2.24 14.29 -2.04
N ASN A 2 -2.57 14.96 -0.95
CA ASN A 2 -1.70 16.03 -0.42
C ASN A 2 -0.58 15.49 0.50
N ARG A 3 0.40 16.32 0.87
CA ARG A 3 1.55 15.90 1.69
C ARG A 3 1.19 15.28 3.04
N LYS A 4 0.15 15.80 3.71
CA LYS A 4 -0.28 15.26 5.00
C LYS A 4 -0.90 13.88 4.80
N GLU A 5 -1.78 13.73 3.81
CA GLU A 5 -2.39 12.45 3.47
C GLU A 5 -1.36 11.41 3.03
N TYR A 6 -0.30 11.84 2.35
CA TYR A 6 0.81 10.98 1.97
C TYR A 6 1.60 10.51 3.19
N LYS A 7 1.97 11.41 4.11
CA LYS A 7 2.64 11.02 5.35
C LYS A 7 1.78 10.08 6.21
N ASP A 8 0.48 10.38 6.33
CA ASP A 8 -0.48 9.52 7.03
C ASP A 8 -0.63 8.15 6.34
N PHE A 9 -0.41 8.05 5.02
CA PHE A 9 -0.40 6.79 4.29
C PHE A 9 0.88 6.00 4.60
N GLU A 10 2.05 6.64 4.51
CA GLU A 10 3.34 6.01 4.84
C GLU A 10 3.33 5.41 6.26
N ASP A 11 2.88 6.20 7.24
CA ASP A 11 2.81 5.75 8.63
C ASP A 11 1.93 4.50 8.83
N ARG A 12 0.83 4.39 8.09
CA ARG A 12 -0.06 3.22 8.17
C ARG A 12 0.56 1.98 7.53
N VAL A 13 1.24 2.15 6.40
CA VAL A 13 1.92 1.04 5.72
C VAL A 13 3.07 0.53 6.58
N GLU A 14 3.90 1.43 7.14
CA GLU A 14 4.98 1.04 8.06
C GLU A 14 4.44 0.32 9.29
N GLN A 15 3.39 0.86 9.92
CA GLN A 15 2.74 0.24 11.07
C GLN A 15 2.18 -1.15 10.72
N PHE A 16 1.58 -1.32 9.55
CA PHE A 16 1.06 -2.61 9.10
C PHE A 16 2.18 -3.67 8.99
N PHE A 17 3.31 -3.33 8.36
CA PHE A 17 4.45 -4.24 8.27
C PHE A 17 5.01 -4.63 9.65
N GLU A 18 5.08 -3.67 10.57
CA GLU A 18 5.55 -3.91 11.93
C GLU A 18 4.60 -4.84 12.72
N VAL A 19 3.29 -4.57 12.67
CA VAL A 19 2.27 -5.33 13.43
C VAL A 19 2.12 -6.75 12.90
N GLU A 20 2.06 -6.93 11.58
CA GLU A 20 1.94 -8.25 10.95
C GLU A 20 3.26 -9.02 10.97
N GLY A 21 4.38 -8.32 11.16
CA GLY A 21 5.72 -8.90 11.17
C GLY A 21 6.13 -9.44 9.80
N ILE A 22 5.63 -8.84 8.72
CA ILE A 22 5.94 -9.25 7.34
C ILE A 22 7.08 -8.41 6.76
N THR A 23 7.84 -8.98 5.83
CA THR A 23 8.98 -8.30 5.19
C THR A 23 8.70 -7.80 3.79
N ASN A 24 7.58 -8.21 3.19
CA ASN A 24 7.22 -7.86 1.82
C ASN A 24 5.70 -7.88 1.65
N LEU A 25 5.26 -7.33 0.53
CA LEU A 25 3.90 -7.48 0.05
C LEU A 25 3.93 -7.58 -1.48
N SER A 26 3.43 -8.68 -2.03
CA SER A 26 3.51 -8.98 -3.46
C SER A 26 2.22 -9.62 -3.96
N SER A 27 1.77 -9.28 -5.16
CA SER A 27 0.55 -9.86 -5.75
C SER A 27 0.65 -11.39 -5.85
N ILE A 28 -0.47 -12.07 -5.60
CA ILE A 28 -0.53 -13.55 -5.68
C ILE A 28 -0.50 -14.03 -7.14
N ASP A 29 -1.15 -13.29 -8.03
CA ASP A 29 -1.22 -13.61 -9.45
C ASP A 29 -0.09 -12.91 -10.23
N PRO A 30 0.63 -13.59 -11.14
CA PRO A 30 1.55 -12.96 -12.07
C PRO A 30 0.91 -11.93 -13.02
N GLU A 31 -0.38 -12.05 -13.29
CA GLU A 31 -1.19 -11.07 -14.03
C GLU A 31 -2.29 -10.54 -13.10
N PRO A 32 -1.95 -9.68 -12.12
CA PRO A 32 -2.89 -9.28 -11.09
C PRO A 32 -4.07 -8.50 -11.70
N GLU A 33 -5.27 -9.07 -11.56
CA GLU A 33 -6.51 -8.39 -11.89
C GLU A 33 -7.10 -7.78 -10.63
N ALA A 34 -7.14 -6.44 -10.60
CA ALA A 34 -7.79 -5.75 -9.50
C ALA A 34 -9.31 -5.93 -9.55
N TYR A 35 -9.94 -6.09 -8.39
CA TYR A 35 -11.39 -6.16 -8.23
C TYR A 35 -11.90 -5.04 -7.34
N PHE A 36 -13.11 -4.58 -7.62
CA PHE A 36 -13.75 -3.56 -6.79
C PHE A 36 -14.18 -4.15 -5.44
N SER A 37 -13.79 -3.50 -4.34
CA SER A 37 -14.18 -3.88 -2.99
C SER A 37 -14.73 -2.70 -2.20
N THR A 38 -15.70 -2.97 -1.34
CA THR A 38 -16.20 -2.01 -0.34
C THR A 38 -15.48 -2.14 1.00
N ARG A 39 -14.61 -3.15 1.16
CA ARG A 39 -13.82 -3.33 2.39
C ARG A 39 -12.63 -2.38 2.41
N PRO A 40 -12.19 -1.91 3.60
CA PRO A 40 -10.94 -1.19 3.73
C PRO A 40 -9.76 -2.00 3.19
N CYS A 41 -8.72 -1.32 2.72
CA CYS A 41 -7.45 -1.96 2.38
C CYS A 41 -6.83 -2.55 3.65
N ASP A 42 -6.40 -3.81 3.63
CA ASP A 42 -5.81 -4.46 4.81
C ASP A 42 -4.52 -3.76 5.26
N CYS A 43 -3.76 -3.19 4.32
CA CYS A 43 -2.51 -2.48 4.60
C CYS A 43 -2.73 -1.03 5.08
N CYS A 44 -3.17 -0.12 4.20
CA CYS A 44 -3.28 1.30 4.56
C CYS A 44 -4.60 1.68 5.27
N GLN A 45 -5.54 0.74 5.44
CA GLN A 45 -6.82 0.95 6.12
C GLN A 45 -7.65 2.13 5.56
N ARG A 46 -7.41 2.53 4.29
CA ARG A 46 -8.25 3.54 3.64
C ARG A 46 -9.66 2.99 3.48
N HIS A 47 -10.63 3.72 4.04
CA HIS A 47 -12.04 3.35 4.06
C HIS A 47 -12.77 3.50 2.72
N TRP A 48 -12.09 4.00 1.69
CA TRP A 48 -12.76 4.32 0.43
C TRP A 48 -12.89 3.04 -0.39
N HIS A 49 -14.10 2.82 -0.90
CA HIS A 49 -14.34 1.75 -1.86
C HIS A 49 -13.45 1.97 -3.08
N GLY A 50 -12.95 0.89 -3.65
CA GLY A 50 -12.08 0.97 -4.81
C GLY A 50 -11.41 -0.35 -5.09
N ASP A 51 -10.41 -0.28 -5.95
CA ASP A 51 -9.75 -1.47 -6.46
C ASP A 51 -8.88 -2.12 -5.39
N ARG A 52 -8.93 -3.44 -5.35
CA ARG A 52 -8.13 -4.32 -4.50
C ARG A 52 -7.50 -5.40 -5.32
N GLU A 53 -6.34 -5.83 -4.84
CA GLU A 53 -5.58 -6.95 -5.37
C GLU A 53 -5.30 -7.90 -4.21
N ASP A 54 -5.35 -9.19 -4.50
CA ASP A 54 -4.94 -10.21 -3.55
C ASP A 54 -3.41 -10.27 -3.53
N ALA A 55 -2.84 -10.21 -2.33
CA ALA A 55 -1.41 -10.12 -2.10
C ALA A 55 -0.95 -11.04 -0.98
N ASN A 56 0.32 -11.41 -1.01
CA ASN A 56 0.99 -12.21 0.00
C ASN A 56 2.07 -11.42 0.71
N GLY A 57 2.20 -11.63 2.01
CA GLY A 57 3.34 -11.20 2.82
C GLY A 57 4.01 -12.39 3.51
N TYR A 58 5.34 -12.40 3.56
CA TYR A 58 6.11 -13.42 4.26
C TYR A 58 6.49 -12.94 5.66
N ASN A 59 6.16 -13.73 6.68
CA ASN A 59 6.59 -13.50 8.06
C ASN A 59 7.82 -14.37 8.36
N PRO A 60 9.03 -13.79 8.57
CA PRO A 60 10.25 -14.56 8.80
C PRO A 60 10.32 -15.22 10.18
N ALA A 61 9.55 -14.74 11.16
CA ALA A 61 9.55 -15.28 12.52
C ALA A 61 8.77 -16.61 12.58
N THR A 62 7.62 -16.68 11.92
CA THR A 62 6.78 -17.89 11.85
C THR A 62 7.13 -18.77 10.65
N LYS A 63 7.77 -18.21 9.63
CA LYS A 63 8.03 -18.83 8.31
C LYS A 63 6.74 -19.14 7.55
N GLU A 64 5.72 -18.33 7.76
CA GLU A 64 4.40 -18.48 7.11
C GLU A 64 4.19 -17.39 6.06
N ILE A 65 3.30 -17.70 5.11
CA ILE A 65 2.80 -16.75 4.12
C ILE A 65 1.41 -16.34 4.57
N TYR A 66 1.18 -15.04 4.66
CA TYR A 66 -0.12 -14.44 4.97
C TYR A 66 -0.70 -13.80 3.71
N GLU A 67 -2.01 -13.92 3.55
CA GLU A 67 -2.77 -13.42 2.40
C GLU A 67 -3.56 -12.18 2.82
N TYR A 68 -3.60 -11.17 1.96
CA TYR A 68 -4.19 -9.86 2.22
C TYR A 68 -4.94 -9.34 0.98
N SER A 69 -5.94 -8.48 1.21
CA SER A 69 -6.63 -7.71 0.18
C SER A 69 -6.23 -6.24 0.28
N VAL A 70 -5.38 -5.78 -0.63
CA VAL A 70 -4.75 -4.45 -0.54
C VAL A 70 -5.02 -3.61 -1.78
N CYS A 71 -4.83 -2.29 -1.71
CA CYS A 71 -4.93 -1.42 -2.89
C CYS A 71 -3.60 -1.37 -3.65
N SER A 72 -3.65 -1.03 -4.95
CA SER A 72 -2.48 -0.94 -5.83
C SER A 72 -1.42 0.03 -5.31
N ASP A 73 -1.82 1.12 -4.64
CA ASP A 73 -0.88 2.05 -3.98
C ASP A 73 -0.01 1.35 -2.92
N CYS A 74 -0.57 0.42 -2.14
CA CYS A 74 0.18 -0.30 -1.11
C CYS A 74 1.16 -1.29 -1.72
N LEU A 75 0.75 -2.00 -2.77
CA LEU A 75 1.62 -2.90 -3.53
C LEU A 75 2.78 -2.14 -4.15
N TYR A 76 2.48 -1.03 -4.81
CA TYR A 76 3.50 -0.18 -5.43
C TYR A 76 4.45 0.41 -4.39
N TYR A 77 3.93 0.89 -3.26
CA TYR A 77 4.77 1.41 -2.18
C TYR A 77 5.64 0.33 -1.55
N ALA A 78 5.12 -0.88 -1.33
CA ALA A 78 5.89 -1.99 -0.77
C ALA A 78 7.08 -2.37 -1.67
N GLU A 79 6.93 -2.30 -2.99
CA GLU A 79 7.97 -2.62 -3.96
C GLU A 79 9.00 -1.49 -4.13
N TYR A 80 8.54 -0.23 -4.16
CA TYR A 80 9.38 0.91 -4.58
C TYR A 80 9.71 1.91 -3.47
N GLY A 81 9.09 1.79 -2.29
CA GLY A 81 9.24 2.71 -1.15
C GLY A 81 8.65 4.11 -1.38
N ARG A 82 7.86 4.30 -2.43
CA ARG A 82 7.19 5.55 -2.80
C ARG A 82 6.02 5.27 -3.74
N LEU A 83 5.08 6.21 -3.85
CA LEU A 83 4.01 6.13 -4.86
C LEU A 83 4.48 6.54 -6.26
N ASN A 84 3.60 6.39 -7.25
CA ASN A 84 3.92 6.63 -8.67
C ASN A 84 4.39 8.07 -8.96
N ASP A 85 5.10 8.25 -10.07
CA ASP A 85 5.74 9.52 -10.42
C ASP A 85 4.75 10.70 -10.50
N MET A 86 3.50 10.46 -10.92
CA MET A 86 2.46 11.50 -10.96
C MET A 86 2.13 12.00 -9.56
N THR A 87 1.90 11.08 -8.62
CA THR A 87 1.65 11.42 -7.21
C THR A 87 2.84 12.16 -6.60
N MET A 88 4.07 11.73 -6.92
CA MET A 88 5.27 12.39 -6.42
C MET A 88 5.46 13.81 -6.99
N LEU A 89 5.07 14.04 -8.26
CA LEU A 89 5.07 15.37 -8.87
C LEU A 89 4.05 16.30 -8.22
N GLU A 90 2.80 15.84 -8.02
CA GLU A 90 1.75 16.61 -7.33
C GLU A 90 2.20 17.07 -5.93
N LEU A 91 2.85 16.17 -5.18
CA LEU A 91 3.41 16.48 -3.86
C LEU A 91 4.57 17.49 -3.92
N GLY A 92 5.34 17.47 -5.01
CA GLY A 92 6.46 18.38 -5.27
C GLY A 92 6.01 19.81 -5.59
N GLU A 93 4.94 19.97 -6.37
CA GLU A 93 4.41 21.27 -6.81
C GLU A 93 3.74 22.06 -5.67
N GLU A 94 3.12 21.40 -4.69
CA GLU A 94 2.57 22.06 -3.47
C GLU A 94 3.65 22.78 -2.62
N GLY A 95 4.95 22.51 -2.86
CA GLY A 95 6.07 23.17 -2.20
C GLY A 95 6.55 24.46 -2.86
N GLN A 96 5.95 24.90 -3.97
CA GLN A 96 6.38 26.07 -4.75
C GLN A 96 5.38 27.25 -4.75
N SER A 97 4.41 27.26 -3.84
CA SER A 97 3.63 28.47 -3.57
C SER A 97 4.40 29.39 -2.60
N LEU A 98 5.35 30.16 -3.14
CA LEU A 98 5.93 31.35 -2.50
C LEU A 98 5.14 32.60 -2.85
#